data_AF-A0A1Q4NUX5-F1
#
_entry.id   AF-A0A1Q4NUX5-F1
#
_cell.length_a   1.000
_cell.length_b   1.000
_cell.length_c   1.000
_cell.angle_alpha   90.00
_cell.angle_beta   90.00
_cell.angle_gamma   90.00
#
_symmetry.space_group_name_H-M   'P 1'
#
loop_
_entity.id
_entity.type
_entity.pdbx_description
1 polymer ?
#
loop_
_entity_poly.entity_id
_entity_poly.type
_entity_poly.pdbx_seq_one_letter_code
_entity_poly.pdbx_strand_id
1 'polypeptide(L)'
;MKALTTMQAAYWVGRHSAPPLGGMAAHLYAEFDGGELDVARLRQAVDALYLRHPLLRLRITDDGRQTIVPPGPRHTLHLDDWRHADEATLSASLAAKRQAKSTQLLPLEQGIPCDISLSLLPAGRSRLHVDLDMIAGDAMSFRLLMEDLAAFYHQCPPAPSHDAPPAYFDHLAQRDADDALRQRRERSQRWWRERLAQVPPAPRLLRTPDRCRSDRLAVQLSAEETRALEAVAKRHRTSLSTLFLALFALAVGQGWNMTRFRLNVPLFHRESEREDAHRLIGDFSNLVLLGVVLNPTENLSAFCRRLMTQLAELIKHADYPGVSVMRDLSRLHGGLQPSPVVFTAGFGIRGKTLFSERVTDTFGHLGWVISQGPQVALDAQVAHVDDGILINWDVRLDAFPEQVLPRLLACYRALLHLAARQAGAFERPLAQLLAQCTPDALAQQAPVRQVLHRLLARVAPEAGLRDHDDIHRLALPDAGINALLKVLNKYLAAALTAQDLATHPSPAALAALICQRSPEAARHAKTLLAALAPQH
;
A
#
# COMPACT_ATOMS: atom_id res chain seq x y z
N MET A 1 19.79 -28.54 4.97
CA MET A 1 20.12 -27.22 4.38
C MET A 1 19.61 -27.18 2.96
N LYS A 2 18.97 -26.09 2.56
CA LYS A 2 18.51 -25.83 1.18
C LYS A 2 19.06 -24.48 0.71
N ALA A 3 19.18 -24.28 -0.61
CA ALA A 3 19.51 -22.97 -1.17
C ALA A 3 18.34 -22.01 -1.02
N LEU A 4 18.61 -20.70 -0.94
CA LEU A 4 17.58 -19.67 -0.99
C LEU A 4 16.95 -19.60 -2.37
N THR A 5 15.66 -19.27 -2.44
CA THR A 5 15.04 -18.85 -3.71
C THR A 5 15.69 -17.54 -4.19
N THR A 6 15.46 -17.18 -5.46
CA THR A 6 16.03 -15.93 -6.00
C THR A 6 15.53 -14.69 -5.24
N MET A 7 14.27 -14.71 -4.78
CA MET A 7 13.70 -13.60 -4.01
C MET A 7 14.25 -13.56 -2.58
N GLN A 8 14.28 -14.70 -1.88
CA GLN A 8 14.92 -14.82 -0.57
C GLN A 8 16.39 -14.37 -0.60
N ALA A 9 17.14 -14.74 -1.65
CA ALA A 9 18.51 -14.28 -1.83
C ALA A 9 18.60 -12.75 -2.03
N ALA A 10 17.64 -12.14 -2.72
CA ALA A 10 17.57 -10.68 -2.87
C ALA A 10 17.27 -9.98 -1.53
N TYR A 11 16.36 -10.53 -0.72
CA TYR A 11 16.11 -10.05 0.64
C TYR A 11 17.36 -10.17 1.52
N TRP A 12 18.01 -11.33 1.49
CA TRP A 12 19.22 -11.59 2.28
C TRP A 12 20.37 -10.67 1.88
N VAL A 13 20.66 -10.50 0.58
CA VAL A 13 21.68 -9.56 0.12
C VAL A 13 21.32 -8.12 0.49
N GLY A 14 20.05 -7.74 0.31
CA GLY A 14 19.58 -6.39 0.66
C GLY A 14 19.74 -6.06 2.14
N ARG A 15 19.48 -7.03 3.02
CA ARG A 15 19.71 -6.93 4.47
C ARG A 15 21.17 -6.67 4.84
N HIS A 16 22.12 -7.28 4.12
CA HIS A 16 23.56 -7.13 4.38
C HIS A 16 24.22 -5.99 3.59
N SER A 17 23.49 -5.34 2.67
CA SER A 17 24.02 -4.27 1.82
C SER A 17 24.19 -2.97 2.60
N ALA A 18 25.15 -2.13 2.19
CA ALA A 18 25.31 -0.80 2.75
C ALA A 18 24.13 0.14 2.39
N PRO A 19 23.89 1.21 3.18
CA PRO A 19 22.96 2.29 2.83
C PRO A 19 23.27 2.92 1.45
N PRO A 20 22.31 3.63 0.81
CA PRO A 20 21.05 4.10 1.38
C PRO A 20 19.96 3.03 1.38
N LEU A 21 19.87 2.13 0.38
CA LEU A 21 18.78 1.14 0.25
C LEU A 21 19.10 -0.29 0.70
N GLY A 22 20.26 -0.50 1.31
CA GLY A 22 20.57 -1.71 2.06
C GLY A 22 20.40 -1.53 3.58
N GLY A 23 20.70 -2.57 4.36
CA GLY A 23 20.72 -2.51 5.82
C GLY A 23 19.35 -2.63 6.48
N MET A 24 18.34 -3.04 5.70
CA MET A 24 16.97 -3.30 6.17
C MET A 24 16.55 -4.72 5.85
N ALA A 25 15.80 -5.33 6.76
CA ALA A 25 15.07 -6.55 6.48
C ALA A 25 13.89 -6.24 5.56
N ALA A 26 13.54 -7.20 4.72
CA ALA A 26 12.18 -7.22 4.21
C ALA A 26 11.31 -7.78 5.32
N HIS A 27 10.41 -6.98 5.89
CA HIS A 27 9.56 -7.44 7.00
C HIS A 27 8.19 -6.76 6.97
N LEU A 28 7.21 -7.45 7.54
CA LEU A 28 5.84 -6.99 7.70
C LEU A 28 5.51 -6.98 9.19
N TYR A 29 5.41 -5.78 9.77
CA TYR A 29 5.05 -5.57 11.16
C TYR A 29 3.65 -4.97 11.27
N ALA A 30 2.79 -5.61 12.07
CA ALA A 30 1.41 -5.17 12.31
C ALA A 30 1.07 -5.09 13.80
N GLU A 31 0.16 -4.16 14.12
CA GLU A 31 -0.45 -3.96 15.43
C GLU A 31 -1.96 -4.17 15.31
N PHE A 32 -2.51 -5.07 16.13
CA PHE A 32 -3.94 -5.29 16.27
C PHE A 32 -4.41 -4.75 17.62
N ASP A 33 -5.40 -3.86 17.58
CA ASP A 33 -5.96 -3.19 18.74
C ASP A 33 -7.28 -3.86 19.15
N GLY A 34 -7.22 -4.61 20.26
CA GLY A 34 -8.27 -5.49 20.71
C GLY A 34 -8.66 -5.30 22.19
N GLY A 35 -9.62 -6.13 22.60
CA GLY A 35 -10.07 -6.22 23.99
C GLY A 35 -9.18 -7.11 24.84
N GLU A 36 -9.77 -7.68 25.88
CA GLU A 36 -9.06 -8.55 26.82
C GLU A 36 -8.77 -9.91 26.18
N LEU A 37 -7.53 -10.39 26.33
CA LEU A 37 -7.10 -11.70 25.84
C LEU A 37 -6.65 -12.57 27.01
N ASP A 38 -7.03 -13.84 26.97
CA ASP A 38 -6.50 -14.86 27.87
C ASP A 38 -5.05 -15.16 27.48
N VAL A 39 -4.11 -14.68 28.31
CA VAL A 39 -2.67 -14.80 28.06
C VAL A 39 -2.23 -16.27 28.01
N ALA A 40 -2.83 -17.15 28.80
CA ALA A 40 -2.47 -18.56 28.83
C ALA A 40 -2.89 -19.26 27.52
N ARG A 41 -4.10 -18.97 27.04
CA ARG A 41 -4.56 -19.46 25.73
C ARG A 41 -3.72 -18.91 24.59
N LEU A 42 -3.37 -17.63 24.62
CA LEU A 42 -2.54 -17.03 23.58
C LEU A 42 -1.13 -17.63 23.56
N ARG A 43 -0.52 -17.90 24.72
CA ARG A 43 0.77 -18.61 24.80
C ARG A 43 0.67 -19.99 24.12
N GLN A 44 -0.35 -20.77 24.46
CA GLN A 44 -0.56 -22.09 23.85
C GLN A 44 -0.79 -21.98 22.33
N ALA A 45 -1.52 -20.97 21.87
CA ALA A 45 -1.76 -20.72 20.46
C ALA A 45 -0.47 -20.38 19.70
N VAL A 46 0.40 -19.56 20.29
CA VAL A 46 1.72 -19.22 19.72
C VAL A 46 2.63 -20.45 19.66
N ASP A 47 2.66 -21.26 20.72
CA ASP A 47 3.45 -22.51 20.73
C ASP A 47 2.96 -23.46 19.62
N ALA A 48 1.65 -23.63 19.49
CA ALA A 48 1.04 -24.44 18.43
C ALA A 48 1.38 -23.89 17.03
N LEU A 49 1.43 -22.56 16.86
CA LEU A 49 1.76 -21.90 15.61
C LEU A 49 3.21 -22.19 15.16
N TYR A 50 4.19 -22.05 16.04
CA TYR A 50 5.60 -22.35 15.73
C TYR A 50 5.85 -23.84 15.44
N LEU A 51 5.05 -24.72 16.04
CA LEU A 51 5.08 -26.16 15.78
C LEU A 51 4.41 -26.50 14.45
N ARG A 52 3.25 -25.89 14.15
CA ARG A 52 2.51 -26.09 12.90
C ARG A 52 3.27 -25.60 11.68
N HIS A 53 3.97 -24.47 11.82
CA HIS A 53 4.63 -23.78 10.71
C HIS A 53 6.15 -23.71 10.91
N PRO A 54 6.90 -24.70 10.43
CA PRO A 54 8.36 -24.73 10.63
C PRO A 54 9.10 -23.52 10.06
N LEU A 55 8.54 -22.85 9.03
CA LEU A 55 9.14 -21.64 8.45
C LEU A 55 9.18 -20.46 9.44
N LEU A 56 8.38 -20.47 10.51
CA LEU A 56 8.50 -19.51 11.61
C LEU A 56 9.72 -19.78 12.50
N ARG A 57 10.48 -20.84 12.22
CA ARG A 57 11.77 -21.21 12.84
C ARG A 57 12.89 -21.28 11.79
N LEU A 58 12.71 -20.57 10.67
CA LEU A 58 13.69 -20.52 9.58
C LEU A 58 14.99 -19.86 10.06
N ARG A 59 16.08 -20.60 9.94
CA ARG A 59 17.45 -20.10 10.11
C ARG A 59 18.15 -19.94 8.78
N ILE A 60 18.75 -18.76 8.59
CA ILE A 60 19.64 -18.47 7.46
C ILE A 60 21.10 -18.44 7.94
N THR A 61 21.97 -19.22 7.30
CA THR A 61 23.40 -19.27 7.60
C THR A 61 24.17 -18.15 6.91
N ASP A 62 25.40 -17.89 7.36
CA ASP A 62 26.29 -16.86 6.79
C ASP A 62 26.63 -17.08 5.30
N ASP A 63 26.57 -18.33 4.83
CA ASP A 63 26.73 -18.68 3.41
C ASP A 63 25.42 -18.62 2.60
N GLY A 64 24.34 -18.08 3.18
CA GLY A 64 23.07 -17.88 2.50
C GLY A 64 22.30 -19.18 2.23
N ARG A 65 22.33 -20.13 3.16
CA ARG A 65 21.50 -21.36 3.12
C ARG A 65 20.41 -21.32 4.17
N GLN A 66 19.31 -22.00 3.88
CA GLN A 66 18.16 -22.09 4.78
C GLN A 66 18.03 -23.46 5.47
N THR A 67 17.69 -23.43 6.76
CA THR A 67 17.43 -24.58 7.64
C THR A 67 16.29 -24.27 8.60
N ILE A 68 15.67 -25.30 9.18
CA ILE A 68 14.73 -25.14 10.28
C ILE A 68 15.44 -25.53 11.57
N VAL A 69 15.37 -24.69 12.60
CA VAL A 69 15.85 -25.06 13.94
C VAL A 69 14.73 -25.72 14.75
N PRO A 70 15.04 -26.63 15.68
CA PRO A 70 14.03 -27.17 16.60
C PRO A 70 13.28 -26.06 17.36
N PRO A 71 12.01 -26.30 17.77
CA PRO A 71 11.32 -25.39 18.68
C PRO A 71 12.11 -25.26 19.99
N GLY A 72 11.97 -24.12 20.67
CA GLY A 72 12.81 -23.78 21.81
C GLY A 72 12.37 -22.48 22.49
N PRO A 73 13.02 -22.06 23.58
CA PRO A 73 12.54 -20.99 24.48
C PRO A 73 12.36 -19.61 23.83
N ARG A 74 12.89 -19.41 22.63
CA ARG A 74 12.79 -18.16 21.86
C ARG A 74 11.56 -18.09 20.97
N HIS A 75 10.90 -19.21 20.74
CA HIS A 75 9.70 -19.34 19.91
C HIS A 75 8.46 -19.29 20.81
N THR A 76 8.25 -18.15 21.49
CA THR A 76 7.23 -17.96 22.53
C THR A 76 6.56 -16.59 22.38
N LEU A 77 5.39 -16.43 22.99
CA LEU A 77 4.79 -15.11 23.19
C LEU A 77 5.63 -14.26 24.14
N HIS A 78 5.98 -13.05 23.71
CA HIS A 78 6.54 -12.00 24.57
C HIS A 78 5.41 -11.14 25.17
N LEU A 79 5.54 -10.73 26.43
CA LEU A 79 4.50 -9.98 27.14
C LEU A 79 5.09 -8.70 27.72
N ASP A 80 4.45 -7.57 27.43
CA ASP A 80 4.65 -6.31 28.13
C ASP A 80 3.38 -5.96 28.91
N ASP A 81 3.50 -5.69 30.21
CA ASP A 81 2.37 -5.36 31.07
C ASP A 81 2.35 -3.88 31.41
N TRP A 82 1.45 -3.14 30.77
CA TRP A 82 1.24 -1.71 30.97
C TRP A 82 -0.12 -1.40 31.61
N ARG A 83 -0.80 -2.39 32.20
CA ARG A 83 -2.16 -2.23 32.77
C ARG A 83 -2.24 -1.16 33.85
N HIS A 84 -1.12 -0.87 34.52
CA HIS A 84 -1.01 0.10 35.60
C HIS A 84 -0.18 1.34 35.24
N ALA A 85 0.21 1.49 33.96
CA ALA A 85 0.93 2.68 33.50
C ALA A 85 -0.01 3.90 33.42
N ASP A 86 0.52 5.10 33.69
CA ASP A 86 -0.17 6.34 33.37
C ASP A 86 -0.19 6.58 31.84
N GLU A 87 -1.10 7.44 31.37
CA GLU A 87 -1.34 7.67 29.94
C GLU A 87 -0.09 8.20 29.21
N ALA A 88 0.71 9.06 29.85
CA ALA A 88 1.89 9.64 29.23
C ALA A 88 3.00 8.59 29.03
N THR A 89 3.27 7.81 30.08
CA THR A 89 4.19 6.67 30.03
C THR A 89 3.72 5.63 29.01
N LEU A 90 2.43 5.29 29.02
CA LEU A 90 1.87 4.31 28.10
C LEU A 90 2.04 4.74 26.64
N SER A 91 1.66 5.97 26.31
CA SER A 91 1.79 6.52 24.97
C SER A 91 3.25 6.53 24.50
N ALA A 92 4.19 6.95 25.36
CA ALA A 92 5.62 6.97 25.05
C ALA A 92 6.17 5.55 24.82
N SER A 93 5.83 4.59 25.69
CA SER A 93 6.27 3.20 25.59
C SER A 93 5.75 2.50 24.34
N LEU A 94 4.47 2.68 24.00
CA LEU A 94 3.89 2.11 22.77
C LEU A 94 4.50 2.74 21.52
N ALA A 95 4.77 4.05 21.52
CA ALA A 95 5.44 4.72 20.41
C ALA A 95 6.89 4.22 20.24
N ALA A 96 7.63 4.07 21.35
CA ALA A 96 8.99 3.54 21.34
C ALA A 96 9.03 2.09 20.85
N LYS A 97 8.10 1.24 21.33
CA LYS A 97 7.97 -0.16 20.89
C LYS A 97 7.66 -0.24 19.40
N ARG A 98 6.72 0.56 18.89
CA ARG A 98 6.42 0.64 17.46
C ARG A 98 7.64 1.03 16.64
N GLN A 99 8.35 2.09 17.06
CA GLN A 99 9.55 2.55 16.37
C GLN A 99 10.62 1.45 16.33
N ALA A 100 10.88 0.78 17.45
CA ALA A 100 11.84 -0.31 17.52
C ALA A 100 11.45 -1.47 16.58
N LYS A 101 10.19 -1.91 16.64
CA LYS A 101 9.66 -3.01 15.81
C LYS A 101 9.64 -2.67 14.32
N SER A 102 9.26 -1.45 13.93
CA SER A 102 9.25 -0.98 12.53
C SER A 102 10.64 -0.88 11.86
N THR A 103 11.72 -1.07 12.62
CA THR A 103 13.10 -1.05 12.10
C THR A 103 13.87 -2.30 12.51
N GLN A 104 13.15 -3.32 12.99
CA GLN A 104 13.75 -4.51 13.59
C GLN A 104 14.44 -5.36 12.52
N LEU A 105 15.64 -5.83 12.87
CA LEU A 105 16.33 -6.87 12.12
C LEU A 105 16.21 -8.17 12.92
N LEU A 106 15.18 -8.97 12.60
CA LEU A 106 14.95 -10.25 13.25
C LEU A 106 16.15 -11.19 13.08
N PRO A 107 16.65 -11.88 14.13
CA PRO A 107 17.91 -12.62 14.08
C PRO A 107 17.74 -13.98 13.38
N LEU A 108 17.76 -13.93 12.04
CA LEU A 108 17.61 -15.09 11.16
C LEU A 108 18.69 -16.15 11.41
N GLU A 109 19.89 -15.77 11.79
CA GLU A 109 20.98 -16.69 12.12
C GLU A 109 20.68 -17.53 13.38
N GLN A 110 19.78 -17.04 14.23
CA GLN A 110 19.30 -17.71 15.44
C GLN A 110 17.98 -18.46 15.23
N GLY A 111 17.45 -18.46 14.00
CA GLY A 111 16.18 -19.13 13.66
C GLY A 111 14.94 -18.37 14.09
N ILE A 112 15.00 -17.04 14.21
CA ILE A 112 13.88 -16.20 14.63
C ILE A 112 13.46 -15.28 13.48
N PRO A 113 12.67 -15.76 12.51
CA PRO A 113 12.10 -14.96 11.44
C PRO A 113 10.73 -14.36 11.79
N CYS A 114 10.18 -14.65 12.97
CA CYS A 114 8.89 -14.14 13.42
C CYS A 114 8.94 -13.81 14.90
N ASP A 115 8.40 -12.66 15.28
CA ASP A 115 8.27 -12.17 16.65
C ASP A 115 6.80 -11.82 16.95
N ILE A 116 6.25 -12.43 17.99
CA ILE A 116 4.87 -12.24 18.44
C ILE A 116 4.91 -11.74 19.89
N SER A 117 4.36 -10.55 20.12
CA SER A 117 4.30 -9.97 21.46
C SER A 117 2.94 -9.36 21.76
N LEU A 118 2.54 -9.36 23.03
CA LEU A 118 1.30 -8.77 23.51
C LEU A 118 1.62 -7.64 24.49
N SER A 119 1.03 -6.47 24.28
CA SER A 119 1.01 -5.39 25.26
C SER A 119 -0.34 -5.40 25.97
N LEU A 120 -0.36 -5.65 27.28
CA LEU A 120 -1.57 -5.53 28.11
C LEU A 120 -1.76 -4.06 28.53
N LEU A 121 -2.96 -3.53 28.32
CA LEU A 121 -3.24 -2.09 28.46
C LEU A 121 -4.31 -1.84 29.53
N PRO A 122 -4.42 -0.60 30.05
CA PRO A 122 -5.49 -0.23 30.97
C PRO A 122 -6.89 -0.47 30.39
N ALA A 123 -7.86 -0.69 31.29
CA ALA A 123 -9.26 -0.95 30.99
C ALA A 123 -9.53 -2.21 30.15
N GLY A 124 -8.74 -3.28 30.36
CA GLY A 124 -8.94 -4.56 29.68
C GLY A 124 -8.64 -4.52 28.19
N ARG A 125 -7.93 -3.51 27.70
CA ARG A 125 -7.49 -3.44 26.31
C ARG A 125 -6.20 -4.22 26.11
N SER A 126 -5.93 -4.60 24.87
CA SER A 126 -4.65 -5.19 24.50
C SER A 126 -4.20 -4.75 23.11
N ARG A 127 -2.90 -4.85 22.85
CA ARG A 127 -2.32 -4.70 21.53
C ARG A 127 -1.45 -5.90 21.19
N LEU A 128 -1.87 -6.66 20.18
CA LEU A 128 -1.06 -7.75 19.62
C LEU A 128 -0.11 -7.17 18.56
N HIS A 129 1.16 -7.53 18.66
CA HIS A 129 2.23 -7.13 17.77
C HIS A 129 2.76 -8.36 17.07
N VAL A 130 2.74 -8.38 15.74
CA VAL A 130 3.27 -9.49 14.93
C VAL A 130 4.23 -8.93 13.90
N ASP A 131 5.48 -9.37 13.95
CA ASP A 131 6.52 -9.04 12.98
C ASP A 131 6.99 -10.33 12.28
N LEU A 132 6.99 -10.31 10.95
CA LEU A 132 7.41 -11.42 10.11
C LEU A 132 8.50 -10.94 9.14
N ASP A 133 9.70 -11.51 9.23
CA ASP A 133 10.73 -11.36 8.20
C ASP A 133 10.25 -12.09 6.93
N MET A 134 10.11 -11.32 5.85
CA MET A 134 9.50 -11.77 4.61
C MET A 134 10.38 -12.77 3.85
N ILE A 135 11.59 -13.06 4.33
CA ILE A 135 12.36 -14.21 3.87
C ILE A 135 11.72 -15.55 4.24
N ALA A 136 10.94 -15.58 5.33
CA ALA A 136 10.25 -16.78 5.82
C ALA A 136 8.81 -16.91 5.31
N GLY A 137 8.21 -15.81 4.85
CA GLY A 137 6.82 -15.78 4.40
C GLY A 137 6.52 -14.58 3.51
N ASP A 138 5.45 -14.67 2.74
CA ASP A 138 4.88 -13.55 1.99
C ASP A 138 3.66 -12.92 2.70
N ALA A 139 3.06 -11.88 2.10
CA ALA A 139 1.89 -11.21 2.68
C ALA A 139 0.69 -12.18 2.85
N MET A 140 0.56 -13.18 1.97
CA MET A 140 -0.45 -14.23 2.11
C MET A 140 -0.14 -15.19 3.27
N SER A 141 1.14 -15.46 3.53
CA SER A 141 1.61 -16.26 4.67
C SER A 141 1.34 -15.54 5.97
N PHE A 142 1.50 -14.21 6.02
CA PHE A 142 1.13 -13.41 7.18
C PHE A 142 -0.37 -13.52 7.48
N ARG A 143 -1.23 -13.47 6.46
CA ARG A 143 -2.67 -13.66 6.65
C ARG A 143 -3.01 -15.04 7.17
N LEU A 144 -2.39 -16.07 6.62
CA LEU A 144 -2.54 -17.45 7.07
C LEU A 144 -2.05 -17.63 8.52
N LEU A 145 -0.92 -17.03 8.86
CA LEU A 145 -0.37 -16.99 10.21
C LEU A 145 -1.41 -16.43 11.20
N MET A 146 -2.01 -15.29 10.88
CA MET A 146 -3.03 -14.68 11.73
C MET A 146 -4.30 -15.53 11.85
N GLU A 147 -4.74 -16.15 10.75
CA GLU A 147 -5.92 -17.05 10.75
C GLU A 147 -5.69 -18.27 11.64
N ASP A 148 -4.52 -18.92 11.51
CA ASP A 148 -4.17 -20.09 12.31
C ASP A 148 -3.95 -19.71 13.79
N LEU A 149 -3.33 -18.55 14.07
CA LEU A 149 -3.18 -18.05 15.43
C LEU A 149 -4.53 -17.82 16.10
N ALA A 150 -5.51 -17.22 15.40
CA ALA A 150 -6.86 -17.04 15.91
C ALA A 150 -7.57 -18.40 16.11
N ALA A 151 -7.42 -19.33 15.17
CA ALA A 151 -7.97 -20.68 15.30
C ALA A 151 -7.41 -21.40 16.54
N PHE A 152 -6.10 -21.36 16.75
CA PHE A 152 -5.45 -22.02 17.87
C PHE A 152 -5.78 -21.36 19.22
N TYR A 153 -5.98 -20.05 19.25
CA TYR A 153 -6.45 -19.36 20.45
C TYR A 153 -7.81 -19.87 20.94
N HIS A 154 -8.74 -20.14 20.03
CA HIS A 154 -10.07 -20.67 20.37
C HIS A 154 -10.10 -22.17 20.62
N GLN A 155 -9.30 -22.94 19.87
CA GLN A 155 -9.30 -24.40 19.95
C GLN A 155 -8.44 -24.94 21.08
N CYS A 156 -7.43 -24.18 21.52
CA CYS A 156 -6.39 -24.63 22.46
C CYS A 156 -5.88 -26.04 22.13
N PRO A 157 -5.41 -26.27 20.88
CA PRO A 157 -5.02 -27.61 20.47
C PRO A 157 -3.84 -28.11 21.32
N PRO A 158 -3.75 -29.42 21.59
CA PRO A 158 -2.53 -29.98 22.15
C PRO A 158 -1.38 -29.73 21.17
N ALA A 159 -0.17 -29.56 21.71
CA ALA A 159 1.03 -29.44 20.88
C ALA A 159 1.11 -30.63 19.89
N PRO A 160 1.39 -30.40 18.59
CA PRO A 160 1.58 -31.48 17.63
C PRO A 160 2.57 -32.53 18.14
N SER A 161 2.29 -33.81 17.89
CA SER A 161 3.10 -34.90 18.40
C SER A 161 4.49 -35.03 17.73
N HIS A 162 4.68 -34.44 16.54
CA HIS A 162 5.93 -34.55 15.79
C HIS A 162 6.27 -33.30 14.97
N ASP A 163 7.57 -33.00 14.87
CA ASP A 163 8.15 -31.98 13.97
C ASP A 163 8.22 -32.58 12.56
N ALA A 164 7.24 -32.25 11.70
CA ALA A 164 7.24 -32.69 10.32
C ALA A 164 8.22 -31.86 9.48
N PRO A 165 8.87 -32.43 8.43
CA PRO A 165 9.67 -31.65 7.50
C PRO A 165 8.84 -30.51 6.88
N PRO A 166 9.44 -29.34 6.61
CA PRO A 166 8.70 -28.20 6.08
C PRO A 166 8.19 -28.51 4.67
N ALA A 167 6.87 -28.64 4.52
CA ALA A 167 6.21 -28.86 3.23
C ALA A 167 6.60 -27.80 2.16
N TYR A 168 7.02 -26.60 2.59
CA TYR A 168 7.59 -25.58 1.70
C TYR A 168 8.91 -26.02 1.05
N PHE A 169 9.81 -26.72 1.76
CA PHE A 169 11.06 -27.22 1.15
C PHE A 169 10.80 -28.36 0.17
N ASP A 170 9.77 -29.16 0.41
CA ASP A 170 9.33 -30.18 -0.54
C ASP A 170 8.71 -29.53 -1.77
N HIS A 171 7.90 -28.49 -1.59
CA HIS A 171 7.40 -27.66 -2.69
C HIS A 171 8.54 -27.08 -3.54
N LEU A 172 9.58 -26.52 -2.92
CA LEU A 172 10.75 -26.02 -3.65
C LEU A 172 11.48 -27.13 -4.41
N ALA A 173 11.67 -28.30 -3.80
CA ALA A 173 12.33 -29.43 -4.45
C ALA A 173 11.54 -29.94 -5.66
N GLN A 174 10.22 -30.04 -5.54
CA GLN A 174 9.33 -30.40 -6.65
C GLN A 174 9.39 -29.37 -7.77
N ARG A 175 9.38 -28.08 -7.43
CA ARG A 175 9.48 -26.97 -8.38
C ARG A 175 10.80 -26.97 -9.15
N ASP A 176 11.91 -27.30 -8.49
CA ASP A 176 13.23 -27.37 -9.13
C ASP A 176 13.38 -28.63 -10.01
N ALA A 177 12.64 -29.68 -9.71
CA ALA A 177 12.55 -30.91 -10.51
C ALA A 177 11.55 -30.83 -11.67
N ASP A 178 10.73 -29.77 -11.76
CA ASP A 178 9.74 -29.60 -12.83
C ASP A 178 10.39 -29.12 -14.15
N ASP A 179 10.51 -30.04 -15.10
CA ASP A 179 11.07 -29.77 -16.43
C ASP A 179 10.20 -28.83 -17.27
N ALA A 180 8.87 -28.89 -17.13
CA ALA A 180 7.98 -27.99 -17.87
C ALA A 180 8.16 -26.55 -17.38
N LEU A 181 8.25 -26.36 -16.07
CA LEU A 181 8.58 -25.06 -15.48
C LEU A 181 9.96 -24.59 -15.91
N ARG A 182 10.98 -25.46 -15.89
CA ARG A 182 12.33 -25.12 -16.37
C ARG A 182 12.30 -24.58 -17.81
N GLN A 183 11.58 -25.25 -18.71
CA GLN A 183 11.41 -24.79 -20.09
C GLN A 183 10.65 -23.46 -20.19
N ARG A 184 9.61 -23.24 -19.36
CA ARG A 184 8.93 -21.94 -19.29
C ARG A 184 9.88 -20.84 -18.86
N ARG A 185 10.68 -21.06 -17.81
CA ARG A 185 11.71 -20.13 -17.31
C ARG A 185 12.70 -19.73 -18.40
N GLU A 186 13.21 -20.69 -19.17
CA GLU A 186 14.14 -20.43 -20.27
C GLU A 186 13.50 -19.60 -21.40
N ARG A 187 12.22 -19.87 -21.72
CA ARG A 187 11.45 -19.05 -22.68
C ARG A 187 11.29 -17.61 -22.18
N SER A 188 10.90 -17.44 -20.92
CA SER A 188 10.75 -16.11 -20.30
C SER A 188 12.08 -15.36 -20.23
N GLN A 189 13.19 -16.05 -19.92
CA GLN A 189 14.52 -15.46 -19.94
C GLN A 189 14.92 -14.95 -21.33
N ARG A 190 14.68 -15.75 -22.39
CA ARG A 190 14.91 -15.31 -23.79
C ARG A 190 14.08 -14.08 -24.13
N TRP A 191 12.78 -14.11 -23.80
CA TRP A 191 11.86 -13.01 -24.07
C TRP A 191 12.31 -11.69 -23.41
N TRP A 192 12.76 -11.76 -22.15
CA TRP A 192 13.27 -10.62 -21.41
C TRP A 192 14.58 -10.10 -21.99
N ARG A 193 15.51 -10.99 -22.34
CA ARG A 193 16.81 -10.62 -22.93
C ARG A 193 16.66 -9.80 -24.22
N GLU A 194 15.70 -10.13 -25.07
CA GLU A 194 15.39 -9.38 -26.31
C GLU A 194 14.85 -7.96 -26.04
N ARG A 195 14.24 -7.74 -24.86
CA ARG A 195 13.54 -6.51 -24.50
C ARG A 195 14.28 -5.69 -23.44
N LEU A 196 15.36 -6.22 -22.88
CA LEU A 196 16.05 -5.65 -21.72
C LEU A 196 16.53 -4.21 -21.97
N ALA A 197 17.07 -3.94 -23.16
CA ALA A 197 17.51 -2.60 -23.57
C ALA A 197 16.37 -1.57 -23.70
N GLN A 198 15.11 -2.03 -23.79
CA GLN A 198 13.93 -1.18 -23.91
C GLN A 198 13.28 -0.86 -22.56
N VAL A 199 13.72 -1.52 -21.48
CA VAL A 199 13.20 -1.30 -20.12
C VAL A 199 13.45 0.16 -19.72
N PRO A 200 12.40 0.95 -19.41
CA PRO A 200 12.54 2.34 -19.01
C PRO A 200 13.43 2.57 -17.78
N PRO A 201 13.98 3.78 -17.58
CA PRO A 201 14.67 4.15 -16.34
C PRO A 201 13.73 4.10 -15.13
N ALA A 202 14.27 3.91 -13.92
CA ALA A 202 13.50 4.09 -12.69
C ALA A 202 13.36 5.58 -12.35
N PRO A 203 12.31 5.97 -11.59
CA PRO A 203 12.25 7.27 -10.93
C PRO A 203 13.53 7.54 -10.13
N ARG A 204 14.13 8.72 -10.30
CA ARG A 204 15.40 9.08 -9.63
C ARG A 204 15.16 9.42 -8.16
N LEU A 205 15.82 8.71 -7.27
CA LEU A 205 15.86 9.05 -5.85
C LEU A 205 16.94 10.09 -5.56
N LEU A 206 16.81 10.81 -4.45
CA LEU A 206 17.97 11.55 -3.92
C LEU A 206 19.04 10.56 -3.42
N ARG A 207 20.30 10.98 -3.43
CA ARG A 207 21.36 10.30 -2.65
C ARG A 207 21.45 11.00 -1.30
N THR A 208 21.69 10.23 -0.22
CA THR A 208 22.03 10.59 1.19
C THR A 208 20.83 10.71 2.17
N PRO A 209 20.96 10.43 3.51
CA PRO A 209 22.12 10.16 4.38
C PRO A 209 22.22 8.71 4.94
N ASP A 210 23.13 8.43 5.88
CA ASP A 210 23.47 7.10 6.44
C ASP A 210 22.38 6.42 7.29
N ARG A 211 21.29 7.13 7.63
CA ARG A 211 20.20 6.61 8.48
C ARG A 211 18.92 6.47 7.68
N CYS A 212 18.42 5.23 7.59
CA CYS A 212 17.12 4.96 7.02
C CYS A 212 16.01 5.55 7.91
N ARG A 213 15.19 6.44 7.34
CA ARG A 213 13.97 6.94 7.99
C ARG A 213 12.78 6.50 7.16
N SER A 214 12.03 5.53 7.69
CA SER A 214 10.79 5.09 7.09
C SER A 214 9.59 5.73 7.80
N ASP A 215 8.53 5.98 7.05
CA ASP A 215 7.26 6.48 7.56
C ASP A 215 6.11 5.89 6.73
N ARG A 216 4.90 6.04 7.24
CA ARG A 216 3.69 5.50 6.67
C ARG A 216 2.72 6.63 6.36
N LEU A 217 2.30 6.73 5.10
CA LEU A 217 1.24 7.64 4.67
C LEU A 217 0.00 6.83 4.31
N ALA A 218 -1.09 7.01 5.05
CA ALA A 218 -2.32 6.25 4.86
C ALA A 218 -3.51 7.15 4.55
N VAL A 219 -4.35 6.72 3.60
CA VAL A 219 -5.61 7.37 3.24
C VAL A 219 -6.70 6.31 3.12
N GLN A 220 -7.78 6.46 3.88
CA GLN A 220 -8.98 5.63 3.74
C GLN A 220 -9.96 6.29 2.78
N LEU A 221 -10.37 5.58 1.73
CA LEU A 221 -11.48 5.96 0.87
C LEU A 221 -12.80 5.55 1.52
N SER A 222 -13.81 6.41 1.40
CA SER A 222 -15.16 6.10 1.88
C SER A 222 -15.80 4.94 1.11
N ALA A 223 -16.83 4.32 1.69
CA ALA A 223 -17.64 3.30 1.01
C ALA A 223 -18.32 3.83 -0.26
N GLU A 224 -18.62 5.12 -0.33
CA GLU A 224 -19.19 5.75 -1.53
C GLU A 224 -18.15 5.87 -2.65
N GLU A 225 -16.96 6.39 -2.35
CA GLU A 225 -15.86 6.49 -3.32
C GLU A 225 -15.43 5.11 -3.82
N THR A 226 -15.37 4.14 -2.90
CA THR A 226 -15.08 2.74 -3.20
C THR A 226 -16.08 2.16 -4.20
N ARG A 227 -17.39 2.26 -3.92
CA ARG A 227 -18.45 1.79 -4.83
C ARG A 227 -18.40 2.50 -6.19
N ALA A 228 -18.12 3.80 -6.19
CA ALA A 228 -18.01 4.56 -7.43
C ALA A 228 -16.83 4.10 -8.29
N LEU A 229 -15.64 3.91 -7.69
CA LEU A 229 -14.46 3.39 -8.40
C LEU A 229 -14.67 1.96 -8.91
N GLU A 230 -15.30 1.09 -8.14
CA GLU A 230 -15.68 -0.26 -8.57
C GLU A 230 -16.63 -0.23 -9.77
N ALA A 231 -17.67 0.61 -9.71
CA ALA A 231 -18.64 0.76 -10.78
C ALA A 231 -18.00 1.30 -12.07
N VAL A 232 -17.09 2.27 -11.94
CA VAL A 232 -16.36 2.86 -13.07
C VAL A 232 -15.39 1.84 -13.67
N ALA A 233 -14.63 1.10 -12.85
CA ALA A 233 -13.76 0.03 -13.34
C ALA A 233 -14.56 -1.01 -14.14
N LYS A 234 -15.71 -1.44 -13.62
CA LYS A 234 -16.63 -2.37 -14.30
C LYS A 234 -17.16 -1.79 -15.63
N ARG A 235 -17.61 -0.54 -15.64
CA ARG A 235 -18.14 0.14 -16.83
C ARG A 235 -17.12 0.18 -17.98
N HIS A 236 -15.85 0.45 -17.65
CA HIS A 236 -14.78 0.53 -18.64
C HIS A 236 -14.05 -0.80 -18.89
N ARG A 237 -14.58 -1.92 -18.37
CA ARG A 237 -14.01 -3.27 -18.52
C ARG A 237 -12.52 -3.32 -18.12
N THR A 238 -12.18 -2.64 -17.03
CA THR A 238 -10.84 -2.70 -16.42
C THR A 238 -10.94 -3.29 -15.02
N SER A 239 -9.82 -3.81 -14.50
CA SER A 239 -9.77 -4.26 -13.11
C SER A 239 -9.54 -3.07 -12.17
N LEU A 240 -10.01 -3.19 -10.92
CA LEU A 240 -9.76 -2.18 -9.90
C LEU A 240 -8.25 -1.99 -9.67
N SER A 241 -7.48 -3.07 -9.65
CA SER A 241 -6.01 -3.03 -9.56
C SER A 241 -5.38 -2.23 -10.69
N THR A 242 -5.83 -2.43 -11.93
CA THR A 242 -5.30 -1.69 -13.09
C THR A 242 -5.70 -0.22 -13.04
N LEU A 243 -6.92 0.10 -12.61
CA LEU A 243 -7.35 1.49 -12.45
C LEU A 243 -6.45 2.22 -11.43
N PHE A 244 -6.29 1.66 -10.24
CA PHE A 244 -5.46 2.28 -9.19
C PHE A 244 -4.00 2.37 -9.63
N LEU A 245 -3.46 1.37 -10.33
CA LEU A 245 -2.11 1.40 -10.89
C LEU A 245 -1.96 2.49 -11.97
N ALA A 246 -2.94 2.66 -12.85
CA ALA A 246 -2.92 3.68 -13.89
C ALA A 246 -2.89 5.08 -13.28
N LEU A 247 -3.76 5.35 -12.30
CA LEU A 247 -3.80 6.63 -11.60
C LEU A 247 -2.52 6.87 -10.79
N PHE A 248 -1.95 5.82 -10.20
CA PHE A 248 -0.67 5.90 -9.50
C PHE A 248 0.47 6.22 -10.46
N ALA A 249 0.53 5.56 -11.62
CA ALA A 249 1.51 5.84 -12.67
C ALA A 249 1.42 7.28 -13.18
N LEU A 250 0.22 7.85 -13.34
CA LEU A 250 0.05 9.26 -13.67
C LEU A 250 0.64 10.17 -12.58
N ALA A 251 0.36 9.88 -11.30
CA ALA A 251 0.92 10.65 -10.19
C ALA A 251 2.45 10.55 -10.12
N VAL A 252 3.03 9.37 -10.33
CA VAL A 252 4.49 9.17 -10.40
C VAL A 252 5.11 9.96 -11.54
N GLY A 253 4.54 9.87 -12.75
CA GLY A 253 5.04 10.63 -13.90
C GLY A 253 5.03 12.14 -13.65
N GLN A 254 3.96 12.64 -13.02
CA GLN A 254 3.87 14.05 -12.62
C GLN A 254 4.88 14.42 -11.53
N GLY A 255 5.03 13.60 -10.49
CA GLY A 255 5.90 13.86 -9.35
C GLY A 255 7.39 13.90 -9.72
N TRP A 256 7.81 13.08 -10.69
CA TRP A 256 9.18 13.04 -11.18
C TRP A 256 9.41 13.78 -12.50
N ASN A 257 8.37 14.40 -13.07
CA ASN A 257 8.40 14.99 -14.40
C ASN A 257 8.93 14.00 -15.48
N MET A 258 8.41 12.77 -15.45
CA MET A 258 8.82 11.68 -16.33
C MET A 258 7.62 11.19 -17.15
N THR A 259 7.83 11.04 -18.46
CA THR A 259 6.85 10.42 -19.37
C THR A 259 7.15 8.96 -19.64
N ARG A 260 8.33 8.46 -19.26
CA ARG A 260 8.74 7.07 -19.44
C ARG A 260 9.56 6.61 -18.25
N PHE A 261 9.07 5.61 -17.51
CA PHE A 261 9.71 5.07 -16.31
C PHE A 261 9.28 3.63 -16.04
N ARG A 262 9.96 2.92 -15.14
CA ARG A 262 9.57 1.57 -14.68
C ARG A 262 9.01 1.58 -13.27
N LEU A 263 8.06 0.69 -13.02
CA LEU A 263 7.51 0.38 -11.69
C LEU A 263 7.73 -1.10 -11.37
N ASN A 264 7.91 -1.40 -10.10
CA ASN A 264 7.83 -2.77 -9.59
C ASN A 264 6.37 -3.12 -9.26
N VAL A 265 5.89 -4.25 -9.75
CA VAL A 265 4.54 -4.75 -9.43
C VAL A 265 4.67 -6.16 -8.86
N PRO A 266 4.48 -6.34 -7.54
CA PRO A 266 4.49 -7.65 -6.91
C PRO A 266 3.35 -8.52 -7.44
N LEU A 267 3.64 -9.82 -7.58
CA LEU A 267 2.68 -10.85 -7.94
C LEU A 267 2.45 -11.76 -6.75
N PHE A 268 1.18 -11.91 -6.36
CA PHE A 268 0.76 -12.76 -5.24
C PHE A 268 0.16 -14.09 -5.71
N HIS A 269 0.50 -14.54 -6.92
CA HIS A 269 0.04 -15.82 -7.45
C HIS A 269 0.83 -16.96 -6.80
N ARG A 270 0.20 -17.69 -5.90
CA ARG A 270 0.60 -19.06 -5.58
C ARG A 270 0.09 -19.92 -6.73
N GLU A 271 0.99 -20.52 -7.53
CA GLU A 271 0.62 -21.28 -8.73
C GLU A 271 -0.52 -22.28 -8.43
N SER A 272 -1.60 -22.15 -9.17
CA SER A 272 -2.86 -22.87 -8.98
C SER A 272 -2.83 -24.24 -9.65
N GLU A 273 -2.12 -25.21 -9.07
CA GLU A 273 -2.30 -26.63 -9.42
C GLU A 273 -2.25 -27.60 -8.22
N ARG A 274 -1.88 -27.15 -7.02
CA ARG A 274 -1.91 -27.96 -5.79
C ARG A 274 -2.58 -27.18 -4.67
N GLU A 275 -3.79 -27.59 -4.26
CA GLU A 275 -4.58 -26.95 -3.19
C GLU A 275 -3.78 -26.75 -1.89
N ASP A 276 -2.77 -27.58 -1.64
CA ASP A 276 -1.96 -27.55 -0.41
C ASP A 276 -1.07 -26.30 -0.29
N ALA A 277 -0.57 -25.73 -1.40
CA ALA A 277 0.35 -24.58 -1.35
C ALA A 277 -0.29 -23.30 -0.77
N HIS A 278 -1.62 -23.19 -0.88
CA HIS A 278 -2.38 -22.08 -0.29
C HIS A 278 -2.43 -22.12 1.24
N ARG A 279 -2.08 -23.25 1.86
CA ARG A 279 -2.04 -23.47 3.31
C ARG A 279 -0.61 -23.51 3.87
N LEU A 280 0.39 -23.19 3.04
CA LEU A 280 1.79 -23.16 3.47
C LEU A 280 2.20 -21.73 3.83
N ILE A 281 2.98 -21.61 4.90
CA ILE A 281 3.80 -20.43 5.16
C ILE A 281 5.12 -20.60 4.40
N GLY A 282 5.48 -19.60 3.60
CA GLY A 282 6.70 -19.57 2.80
C GLY A 282 6.76 -18.35 1.89
N ASP A 283 7.94 -18.04 1.36
CA ASP A 283 8.11 -16.96 0.39
C ASP A 283 7.72 -17.46 -1.02
N PHE A 284 6.54 -17.07 -1.49
CA PHE A 284 6.10 -17.27 -2.87
C PHE A 284 6.17 -15.97 -3.69
N SER A 285 6.85 -14.95 -3.15
CA SER A 285 6.87 -13.62 -3.74
C SER A 285 7.59 -13.63 -5.08
N ASN A 286 6.97 -12.96 -6.05
CA ASN A 286 7.58 -12.61 -7.32
C ASN A 286 7.16 -11.20 -7.71
N LEU A 287 7.81 -10.63 -8.72
CA LEU A 287 7.49 -9.30 -9.21
C LEU A 287 7.72 -9.21 -10.71
N VAL A 288 7.06 -8.25 -11.35
CA VAL A 288 7.33 -7.87 -12.75
C VAL A 288 7.74 -6.41 -12.85
N LEU A 289 8.63 -6.13 -13.81
CA LEU A 289 9.03 -4.77 -14.16
C LEU A 289 8.04 -4.20 -15.18
N LEU A 290 7.16 -3.31 -14.74
CA LEU A 290 6.21 -2.63 -15.61
C LEU A 290 6.84 -1.36 -16.18
N GLY A 291 7.10 -1.35 -17.49
CA GLY A 291 7.47 -0.14 -18.22
C GLY A 291 6.26 0.75 -18.46
N VAL A 292 6.21 1.93 -17.84
CA VAL A 292 5.18 2.93 -18.08
C VAL A 292 5.67 3.92 -19.15
N VAL A 293 4.78 4.22 -20.09
CA VAL A 293 4.91 5.34 -21.04
C VAL A 293 3.63 6.14 -20.95
N LEU A 294 3.72 7.45 -20.73
CA LEU A 294 2.60 8.37 -20.65
C LEU A 294 2.47 9.12 -21.98
N ASN A 295 1.31 9.02 -22.63
CA ASN A 295 0.98 9.80 -23.81
C ASN A 295 -0.06 10.88 -23.42
N PRO A 296 0.27 12.17 -23.45
CA PRO A 296 -0.62 13.26 -23.02
C PRO A 296 -1.99 13.29 -23.72
N THR A 297 -2.08 12.80 -24.96
CA THR A 297 -3.30 12.80 -25.77
C THR A 297 -4.13 11.51 -25.64
N GLU A 298 -3.54 10.45 -25.09
CA GLU A 298 -4.27 9.22 -24.77
C GLU A 298 -5.31 9.52 -23.69
N ASN A 299 -6.46 8.85 -23.72
CA ASN A 299 -7.43 8.96 -22.64
C ASN A 299 -7.22 7.90 -21.56
N LEU A 300 -7.74 8.14 -20.36
CA LEU A 300 -7.53 7.25 -19.21
C LEU A 300 -8.04 5.82 -19.47
N SER A 301 -9.14 5.64 -20.20
CA SER A 301 -9.66 4.32 -20.58
C SER A 301 -8.69 3.54 -21.48
N ALA A 302 -8.12 4.18 -22.50
CA ALA A 302 -7.10 3.57 -23.36
C ALA A 302 -5.84 3.25 -22.57
N PHE A 303 -5.41 4.16 -21.69
CA PHE A 303 -4.25 3.94 -20.84
C PHE A 303 -4.41 2.74 -19.91
N CYS A 304 -5.55 2.62 -19.23
CA CYS A 304 -5.87 1.47 -18.37
C CYS A 304 -5.84 0.17 -19.17
N ARG A 305 -6.45 0.13 -20.36
CA ARG A 305 -6.45 -1.07 -21.21
C ARG A 305 -5.04 -1.45 -21.66
N ARG A 306 -4.20 -0.47 -22.02
CA ARG A 306 -2.81 -0.71 -22.41
C ARG A 306 -1.99 -1.27 -21.25
N LEU A 307 -2.11 -0.70 -20.05
CA LEU A 307 -1.44 -1.23 -18.86
C LEU A 307 -1.94 -2.63 -18.50
N MET A 308 -3.25 -2.90 -18.62
CA MET A 308 -3.82 -4.23 -18.39
C MET A 308 -3.21 -5.28 -19.34
N THR A 309 -3.18 -4.99 -20.64
CA THR A 309 -2.60 -5.88 -21.65
C THR A 309 -1.11 -6.09 -21.41
N GLN A 310 -0.39 -5.02 -21.07
CA GLN A 310 1.04 -5.11 -20.79
C GLN A 310 1.33 -5.95 -19.53
N LEU A 311 0.57 -5.74 -18.45
CA LEU A 311 0.70 -6.57 -17.25
C LEU A 311 0.38 -8.04 -17.52
N ALA A 312 -0.68 -8.32 -18.27
CA ALA A 312 -1.03 -9.69 -18.64
C ALA A 312 0.09 -10.36 -19.44
N GLU A 313 0.75 -9.64 -20.35
CA GLU A 313 1.91 -10.17 -21.07
C GLU A 313 3.11 -10.38 -20.13
N LEU A 314 3.40 -9.44 -19.23
CA LEU A 314 4.49 -9.59 -18.25
C LEU A 314 4.29 -10.81 -17.34
N ILE A 315 3.05 -11.08 -16.92
CA ILE A 315 2.70 -12.22 -16.07
C ILE A 315 2.99 -13.56 -16.77
N LYS A 316 2.78 -13.66 -18.10
CA LYS A 316 3.13 -14.86 -18.87
C LYS A 316 4.63 -15.18 -18.85
N HIS A 317 5.46 -14.18 -18.54
CA HIS A 317 6.92 -14.31 -18.45
C HIS A 317 7.44 -14.16 -17.01
N ALA A 318 6.56 -14.28 -16.00
CA ALA A 318 6.93 -14.19 -14.59
C ALA A 318 7.73 -15.40 -14.09
N ASP A 319 7.74 -16.50 -14.84
CA ASP A 319 8.57 -17.68 -14.52
C ASP A 319 10.06 -17.31 -14.43
N TYR A 320 10.52 -16.32 -15.19
CA TYR A 320 11.82 -15.70 -14.94
C TYR A 320 11.68 -14.59 -13.89
N PRO A 321 12.23 -14.76 -12.67
CA PRO A 321 11.95 -13.86 -11.55
C PRO A 321 12.35 -12.41 -11.85
N GLY A 322 11.51 -11.45 -11.46
CA GLY A 322 11.77 -10.03 -11.73
C GLY A 322 13.09 -9.51 -11.13
N VAL A 323 13.55 -10.08 -10.01
CA VAL A 323 14.87 -9.81 -9.43
C VAL A 323 16.02 -10.27 -10.34
N SER A 324 15.84 -11.33 -11.12
CA SER A 324 16.80 -11.75 -12.14
C SER A 324 16.81 -10.78 -13.32
N VAL A 325 15.64 -10.26 -13.72
CA VAL A 325 15.55 -9.21 -14.76
C VAL A 325 16.27 -7.94 -14.31
N MET A 326 16.09 -7.49 -13.06
CA MET A 326 16.82 -6.34 -12.51
C MET A 326 18.34 -6.56 -12.46
N ARG A 327 18.78 -7.79 -12.14
CA ARG A 327 20.19 -8.16 -12.17
C ARG A 327 20.76 -8.09 -13.58
N ASP A 328 20.05 -8.61 -14.57
CA ASP A 328 20.47 -8.55 -15.97
C ASP A 328 20.50 -7.12 -16.49
N LEU A 329 19.51 -6.30 -16.10
CA LEU A 329 19.47 -4.87 -16.43
C LEU A 329 20.70 -4.14 -15.84
N SER A 330 21.07 -4.47 -14.60
CA SER A 330 22.26 -3.91 -13.96
C SER A 330 23.56 -4.31 -14.68
N ARG A 331 23.66 -5.56 -15.16
CA ARG A 331 24.78 -6.03 -15.97
C ARG A 331 24.88 -5.30 -17.30
N LEU A 332 23.74 -5.14 -18.00
CA LEU A 332 23.67 -4.45 -19.30
C LEU A 332 24.17 -2.99 -19.20
N HIS A 333 23.81 -2.29 -18.13
CA HIS A 333 24.15 -0.88 -17.94
C HIS A 333 25.45 -0.66 -17.15
N GLY A 334 26.17 -1.71 -16.74
CA GLY A 334 27.43 -1.61 -16.01
C GLY A 334 27.29 -0.99 -14.61
N GLY A 335 26.11 -1.06 -13.99
CA GLY A 335 25.85 -0.44 -12.68
C GLY A 335 24.48 -0.82 -12.13
N LEU A 336 24.26 -0.58 -10.83
CA LEU A 336 23.01 -0.95 -10.16
C LEU A 336 21.79 -0.27 -10.81
N GLN A 337 20.81 -1.06 -11.23
CA GLN A 337 19.55 -0.61 -11.82
C GLN A 337 18.35 -1.02 -10.94
N PRO A 338 18.09 -0.30 -9.83
CA PRO A 338 16.99 -0.63 -8.93
C PRO A 338 15.63 -0.24 -9.55
N SER A 339 14.52 -0.72 -9.00
CA SER A 339 13.17 -0.20 -9.29
C SER A 339 12.50 0.13 -7.96
N PRO A 340 12.78 1.30 -7.38
CA PRO A 340 12.48 1.58 -5.98
C PRO A 340 11.03 2.00 -5.72
N VAL A 341 10.23 2.20 -6.77
CA VAL A 341 8.81 2.53 -6.66
C VAL A 341 8.01 1.26 -6.98
N VAL A 342 7.32 0.77 -5.97
CA VAL A 342 6.53 -0.46 -5.98
C VAL A 342 5.06 -0.08 -5.91
N PHE A 343 4.22 -0.79 -6.66
CA PHE A 343 2.77 -0.70 -6.56
C PHE A 343 2.18 -2.08 -6.28
N THR A 344 1.50 -2.19 -5.14
CA THR A 344 1.06 -3.45 -4.54
C THR A 344 -0.47 -3.46 -4.42
N ALA A 345 -1.15 -4.24 -5.26
CA ALA A 345 -2.61 -4.31 -5.24
C ALA A 345 -3.12 -5.57 -4.52
N GLY A 346 -3.71 -5.38 -3.34
CA GLY A 346 -4.36 -6.39 -2.52
C GLY A 346 -5.83 -6.69 -2.87
N PHE A 347 -6.35 -6.23 -4.02
CA PHE A 347 -7.77 -6.44 -4.40
C PHE A 347 -8.10 -7.88 -4.79
N GLY A 348 -7.10 -8.74 -5.03
CA GLY A 348 -7.30 -10.16 -5.34
C GLY A 348 -7.66 -11.04 -4.15
N ILE A 349 -7.76 -10.45 -2.96
CA ILE A 349 -8.09 -11.14 -1.71
C ILE A 349 -9.58 -11.53 -1.68
N ARG A 350 -9.86 -12.84 -1.60
CA ARG A 350 -11.23 -13.37 -1.44
C ARG A 350 -11.88 -12.78 -0.19
N GLY A 351 -13.16 -12.39 -0.31
CA GLY A 351 -13.95 -11.81 0.78
C GLY A 351 -13.87 -10.28 0.90
N LYS A 352 -13.01 -9.60 0.12
CA LYS A 352 -12.79 -8.13 0.21
C LYS A 352 -12.39 -7.65 1.62
N THR A 353 -11.77 -8.48 2.44
CA THR A 353 -11.21 -8.06 3.73
C THR A 353 -9.77 -8.55 3.87
N LEU A 354 -8.89 -7.71 4.42
CA LEU A 354 -7.50 -8.11 4.69
C LEU A 354 -7.44 -9.29 5.69
N PHE A 355 -8.27 -9.28 6.72
CA PHE A 355 -8.35 -10.36 7.71
C PHE A 355 -9.79 -10.86 7.83
N SER A 356 -9.96 -12.11 8.26
CA SER A 356 -11.29 -12.69 8.48
C SER A 356 -11.94 -12.10 9.73
N GLU A 357 -13.27 -12.25 9.84
CA GLU A 357 -14.01 -11.90 11.07
C GLU A 357 -13.43 -12.61 12.30
N ARG A 358 -13.01 -13.88 12.16
CA ARG A 358 -12.35 -14.61 13.24
C ARG A 358 -11.12 -13.87 13.76
N VAL A 359 -10.26 -13.37 12.86
CA VAL A 359 -9.05 -12.64 13.26
C VAL A 359 -9.43 -11.33 13.93
N THR A 360 -10.36 -10.55 13.34
CA THR A 360 -10.73 -9.23 13.87
C THR A 360 -11.52 -9.31 15.17
N ASP A 361 -12.37 -10.32 15.34
CA ASP A 361 -13.13 -10.54 16.58
C ASP A 361 -12.23 -11.01 17.72
N THR A 362 -11.16 -11.74 17.38
CA THR A 362 -10.21 -12.26 18.39
C THR A 362 -9.20 -11.20 18.79
N PHE A 363 -8.48 -10.61 17.83
CA PHE A 363 -7.35 -9.72 18.11
C PHE A 363 -7.68 -8.23 17.96
N GLY A 364 -8.89 -7.91 17.51
CA GLY A 364 -9.30 -6.55 17.21
C GLY A 364 -8.93 -6.09 15.80
N HIS A 365 -9.13 -4.80 15.56
CA HIS A 365 -8.89 -4.19 14.26
C HIS A 365 -7.40 -3.95 14.01
N LEU A 366 -7.00 -3.91 12.73
CA LEU A 366 -5.64 -3.56 12.32
C LEU A 366 -5.38 -2.07 12.61
N GLY A 367 -4.79 -1.77 13.76
CA GLY A 367 -4.52 -0.39 14.19
C GLY A 367 -3.33 0.23 13.45
N TRP A 368 -2.31 -0.56 13.13
CA TRP A 368 -1.13 -0.08 12.42
C TRP A 368 -0.42 -1.20 11.65
N VAL A 369 0.22 -0.88 10.51
CA VAL A 369 0.99 -1.83 9.71
C VAL A 369 2.08 -1.11 8.92
N ILE A 370 3.24 -1.75 8.75
CA ILE A 370 4.28 -1.35 7.81
C ILE A 370 4.85 -2.58 7.12
N SER A 371 5.10 -2.45 5.82
CA SER A 371 5.83 -3.43 5.02
C SER A 371 7.03 -2.75 4.38
N GLN A 372 8.22 -3.19 4.74
CA GLN A 372 9.46 -2.65 4.21
C GLN A 372 10.22 -3.72 3.44
N GLY A 373 11.06 -3.27 2.52
CA GLY A 373 11.94 -4.13 1.73
C GLY A 373 13.21 -3.39 1.36
N PRO A 374 14.34 -4.12 1.21
CA PRO A 374 15.56 -3.52 0.69
C PRO A 374 15.32 -3.06 -0.75
N GLN A 375 16.03 -2.01 -1.17
CA GLN A 375 15.92 -1.43 -2.52
C GLN A 375 14.54 -0.85 -2.89
N VAL A 376 13.62 -0.76 -1.93
CA VAL A 376 12.32 -0.09 -2.08
C VAL A 376 12.37 1.25 -1.36
N ALA A 377 11.93 2.31 -2.06
CA ALA A 377 11.80 3.65 -1.49
C ALA A 377 10.33 4.00 -1.23
N LEU A 378 9.42 3.58 -2.11
CA LEU A 378 7.98 3.77 -1.96
C LEU A 378 7.30 2.45 -2.32
N ASP A 379 6.59 1.86 -1.37
CA ASP A 379 5.64 0.79 -1.62
C ASP A 379 4.22 1.33 -1.49
N ALA A 380 3.56 1.54 -2.63
CA ALA A 380 2.18 2.02 -2.69
C ALA A 380 1.22 0.82 -2.70
N GLN A 381 0.65 0.53 -1.54
CA GLN A 381 -0.28 -0.58 -1.34
C GLN A 381 -1.72 -0.09 -1.38
N VAL A 382 -2.59 -0.88 -2.00
CA VAL A 382 -4.04 -0.64 -2.04
C VAL A 382 -4.80 -1.92 -1.75
N ALA A 383 -5.74 -1.88 -0.81
CA ALA A 383 -6.52 -3.05 -0.42
C ALA A 383 -7.90 -2.66 0.10
N HIS A 384 -8.85 -3.60 0.05
CA HIS A 384 -10.10 -3.44 0.77
C HIS A 384 -9.86 -3.62 2.27
N VAL A 385 -10.32 -2.64 3.05
CA VAL A 385 -10.28 -2.64 4.51
C VAL A 385 -11.62 -2.11 4.99
N ASP A 386 -12.27 -2.86 5.87
CA ASP A 386 -13.64 -2.62 6.31
C ASP A 386 -14.61 -2.47 5.13
N ASP A 387 -15.32 -1.35 5.04
CA ASP A 387 -16.26 -1.03 3.96
C ASP A 387 -15.65 -0.15 2.84
N GLY A 388 -14.35 0.13 2.91
CA GLY A 388 -13.64 1.05 2.03
C GLY A 388 -12.42 0.45 1.34
N ILE A 389 -11.56 1.35 0.85
CA ILE A 389 -10.24 1.02 0.30
C ILE A 389 -9.19 1.80 1.07
N LEU A 390 -8.24 1.09 1.65
CA LEU A 390 -7.05 1.67 2.25
C LEU A 390 -5.97 1.86 1.18
N ILE A 391 -5.46 3.08 1.08
CA ILE A 391 -4.23 3.42 0.37
C ILE A 391 -3.15 3.56 1.43
N ASN A 392 -2.19 2.64 1.44
CA ASN A 392 -1.09 2.61 2.40
C ASN A 392 0.24 2.78 1.67
N TRP A 393 0.99 3.84 1.97
CA TRP A 393 2.31 4.06 1.39
C TRP A 393 3.36 3.93 2.47
N ASP A 394 4.18 2.90 2.34
CA ASP A 394 5.38 2.73 3.15
C ASP A 394 6.52 3.42 2.41
N VAL A 395 7.03 4.50 3.00
CA VAL A 395 7.96 5.42 2.35
C VAL A 395 9.25 5.54 3.12
N ARG A 396 10.33 5.58 2.37
CA ARG A 396 11.62 6.02 2.84
C ARG A 396 11.78 7.51 2.68
N LEU A 397 11.50 8.26 3.73
CA LEU A 397 11.52 9.72 3.71
C LEU A 397 12.87 10.29 3.24
N ASP A 398 13.96 9.58 3.55
CA ASP A 398 15.32 9.95 3.15
C ASP A 398 15.64 9.69 1.66
N ALA A 399 14.80 8.94 0.94
CA ALA A 399 14.97 8.66 -0.48
C ALA A 399 14.34 9.72 -1.41
N PHE A 400 13.53 10.62 -0.87
CA PHE A 400 12.76 11.61 -1.65
C PHE A 400 13.14 13.05 -1.29
N PRO A 401 13.08 13.99 -2.26
CA PRO A 401 13.02 15.40 -1.92
C PRO A 401 11.77 15.70 -1.10
N GLU A 402 11.86 16.60 -0.12
CA GLU A 402 10.80 16.89 0.87
C GLU A 402 9.41 17.11 0.25
N GLN A 403 9.34 17.69 -0.94
CA GLN A 403 8.08 18.03 -1.58
C GLN A 403 7.52 16.95 -2.52
N VAL A 404 8.30 15.93 -2.90
CA VAL A 404 7.83 14.95 -3.91
C VAL A 404 6.71 14.07 -3.36
N LEU A 405 6.87 13.49 -2.16
CA LEU A 405 5.88 12.58 -1.57
C LEU A 405 4.52 13.26 -1.31
N PRO A 406 4.46 14.45 -0.65
CA PRO A 406 3.17 15.13 -0.45
C PRO A 406 2.49 15.50 -1.76
N ARG A 407 3.25 15.97 -2.76
CA ARG A 407 2.74 16.32 -4.09
C ARG A 407 2.17 15.10 -4.81
N LEU A 408 2.86 13.96 -4.74
CA LEU A 408 2.43 12.73 -5.37
C LEU A 408 1.15 12.20 -4.72
N LEU A 409 1.08 12.17 -3.39
CA LEU A 409 -0.10 11.72 -2.65
C LEU A 409 -1.31 12.60 -2.95
N ALA A 410 -1.12 13.92 -2.97
CA ALA A 410 -2.17 14.87 -3.31
C ALA A 410 -2.67 14.68 -4.75
N CYS A 411 -1.76 14.52 -5.71
CA CYS A 411 -2.10 14.23 -7.11
C CYS A 411 -2.84 12.89 -7.24
N TYR A 412 -2.34 11.83 -6.61
CA TYR A 412 -2.94 10.51 -6.65
C TYR A 412 -4.37 10.50 -6.09
N ARG A 413 -4.55 11.13 -4.93
CA ARG A 413 -5.88 11.29 -4.31
C ARG A 413 -6.81 12.10 -5.21
N ALA A 414 -6.34 13.21 -5.80
CA ALA A 414 -7.16 14.01 -6.71
C ALA A 414 -7.60 13.20 -7.95
N LEU A 415 -6.68 12.43 -8.54
CA LEU A 415 -6.96 11.55 -9.67
C LEU A 415 -8.02 10.47 -9.34
N LEU A 416 -7.92 9.84 -8.16
CA LEU A 416 -8.92 8.89 -7.68
C LEU A 416 -10.30 9.54 -7.51
N HIS A 417 -10.35 10.75 -6.94
CA HIS A 417 -11.61 11.49 -6.80
C HIS A 417 -12.24 11.85 -8.14
N LEU A 418 -11.44 12.32 -9.10
CA LEU A 418 -11.92 12.60 -10.45
C LEU A 418 -12.48 11.34 -11.11
N ALA A 419 -11.75 10.22 -11.00
CA ALA A 419 -12.18 8.94 -11.55
C ALA A 419 -13.48 8.43 -10.90
N ALA A 420 -13.66 8.66 -9.59
CA ALA A 420 -14.85 8.23 -8.85
C ALA A 420 -16.09 9.07 -9.18
N ARG A 421 -15.94 10.40 -9.31
CA ARG A 421 -17.09 11.33 -9.30
C ARG A 421 -17.43 11.91 -10.67
N GLN A 422 -16.49 11.99 -11.60
CA GLN A 422 -16.73 12.61 -12.91
C GLN A 422 -16.95 11.55 -13.99
N ALA A 423 -18.19 11.43 -14.46
CA ALA A 423 -18.59 10.42 -15.44
C ALA A 423 -17.79 10.46 -16.77
N GLY A 424 -17.17 11.60 -17.10
CA GLY A 424 -16.34 11.78 -18.29
C GLY A 424 -14.83 11.72 -18.05
N ALA A 425 -14.37 11.37 -16.83
CA ALA A 425 -12.94 11.33 -16.52
C ALA A 425 -12.17 10.31 -17.38
N PHE A 426 -12.81 9.21 -17.77
CA PHE A 426 -12.16 8.12 -18.51
C PHE A 426 -11.92 8.44 -19.99
N GLU A 427 -12.74 9.31 -20.55
CA GLU A 427 -12.68 9.78 -21.93
C GLU A 427 -11.74 10.98 -22.10
N ARG A 428 -11.39 11.66 -21.00
CA ARG A 428 -10.49 12.81 -21.03
C ARG A 428 -9.04 12.40 -21.35
N PRO A 429 -8.33 13.22 -22.14
CA PRO A 429 -6.88 13.10 -22.31
C PRO A 429 -6.14 13.15 -20.98
N LEU A 430 -5.07 12.36 -20.85
CA LEU A 430 -4.23 12.32 -19.65
C LEU A 430 -3.70 13.71 -19.27
N ALA A 431 -3.33 14.55 -20.25
CA ALA A 431 -2.88 15.92 -20.01
C ALA A 431 -3.93 16.77 -19.27
N GLN A 432 -5.20 16.62 -19.62
CA GLN A 432 -6.29 17.39 -19.02
C GLN A 432 -6.58 16.95 -17.59
N LEU A 433 -6.50 15.64 -17.31
CA LEU A 433 -6.63 15.11 -15.95
C LEU A 433 -5.47 15.59 -15.06
N LEU A 434 -4.25 15.48 -15.56
CA LEU A 434 -3.04 15.90 -14.83
C LEU A 434 -3.04 17.40 -14.55
N ALA A 435 -3.48 18.23 -15.50
CA ALA A 435 -3.55 19.68 -15.31
C ALA A 435 -4.44 20.09 -14.12
N GLN A 436 -5.50 19.33 -13.82
CA GLN A 436 -6.40 19.58 -12.67
C GLN A 436 -5.80 19.10 -11.33
N CYS A 437 -4.81 18.20 -11.40
CA CYS A 437 -4.23 17.52 -10.25
C CYS A 437 -2.78 17.96 -9.95
N THR A 438 -2.28 18.99 -10.62
CA THR A 438 -0.93 19.51 -10.33
C THR A 438 -0.89 20.11 -8.93
N PRO A 439 0.26 20.05 -8.23
CA PRO A 439 0.40 20.69 -6.92
C PRO A 439 0.01 22.17 -6.93
N ASP A 440 0.38 22.91 -7.98
CA ASP A 440 0.04 24.32 -8.13
C ASP A 440 -1.46 24.52 -8.33
N ALA A 441 -2.11 23.69 -9.15
CA ALA A 441 -3.57 23.73 -9.30
C ALA A 441 -4.28 23.41 -7.98
N LEU A 442 -3.85 22.38 -7.26
CA LEU A 442 -4.42 22.00 -5.96
C LEU A 442 -4.19 23.11 -4.91
N ALA A 443 -3.02 23.74 -4.89
CA ALA A 443 -2.70 24.87 -4.01
C ALA A 443 -3.53 26.12 -4.34
N GLN A 444 -3.76 26.40 -5.62
CA GLN A 444 -4.64 27.48 -6.07
C GLN A 444 -6.11 27.23 -5.69
N GLN A 445 -6.54 25.98 -5.70
CA GLN A 445 -7.90 25.60 -5.30
C GLN A 445 -8.12 25.70 -3.78
N ALA A 446 -7.09 25.53 -2.95
CA ALA A 446 -7.26 25.44 -1.49
C ALA A 446 -7.98 26.65 -0.85
N PRO A 447 -7.64 27.92 -1.15
CA PRO A 447 -8.39 29.07 -0.66
C PRO A 447 -9.85 29.08 -1.14
N VAL A 448 -10.10 28.69 -2.39
CA VAL A 448 -11.46 28.62 -2.94
C VAL A 448 -12.29 27.56 -2.22
N ARG A 449 -11.70 26.40 -1.92
CA ARG A 449 -12.36 25.34 -1.12
C ARG A 449 -12.69 25.84 0.29
N GLN A 450 -11.78 26.56 0.94
CA GLN A 450 -12.04 27.14 2.25
C GLN A 450 -13.21 28.15 2.22
N VAL A 451 -13.30 28.98 1.17
CA VAL A 451 -14.45 29.88 0.98
C VAL A 451 -15.74 29.06 0.83
N LEU A 452 -15.72 28.03 -0.02
CA LEU A 452 -16.89 27.17 -0.23
C LEU A 452 -17.34 26.51 1.08
N HIS A 453 -16.42 25.94 1.85
CA HIS A 453 -16.74 25.35 3.15
C HIS A 453 -17.33 26.35 4.12
N ARG A 454 -16.76 27.55 4.23
CA ARG A 454 -17.34 28.60 5.11
C ARG A 454 -18.73 29.02 4.67
N LEU A 455 -18.97 29.15 3.35
CA LEU A 455 -20.28 29.53 2.83
C LEU A 455 -21.31 28.41 3.05
N LEU A 456 -20.94 27.16 2.76
CA LEU A 456 -21.79 25.99 2.96
C LEU A 456 -22.12 25.76 4.44
N ALA A 457 -21.13 25.87 5.33
CA ALA A 457 -21.35 25.80 6.77
C ALA A 457 -22.26 26.94 7.28
N ARG A 458 -22.32 28.09 6.61
CA ARG A 458 -23.24 29.17 7.01
C ARG A 458 -24.69 28.88 6.66
N VAL A 459 -24.94 28.19 5.55
CA VAL A 459 -26.30 27.79 5.13
C VAL A 459 -26.73 26.45 5.73
N ALA A 460 -25.79 25.60 6.13
CA ALA A 460 -26.05 24.31 6.76
C ALA A 460 -24.97 23.96 7.82
N PRO A 461 -24.98 24.63 8.99
CA PRO A 461 -23.92 24.51 10.00
C PRO A 461 -23.75 23.11 10.58
N GLU A 462 -24.83 22.34 10.71
CA GLU A 462 -24.80 21.00 11.28
C GLU A 462 -24.36 19.91 10.28
N ALA A 463 -24.14 20.25 9.01
CA ALA A 463 -23.93 19.25 7.97
C ALA A 463 -22.50 18.70 7.89
N GLY A 464 -21.49 19.41 8.41
CA GLY A 464 -20.10 18.92 8.48
C GLY A 464 -19.49 18.47 7.14
N LEU A 465 -19.86 19.11 6.03
CA LEU A 465 -19.44 18.70 4.68
C LEU A 465 -17.91 18.68 4.53
N ARG A 466 -17.39 17.58 3.98
CA ARG A 466 -15.99 17.43 3.56
C ARG A 466 -15.81 17.86 2.11
N ASP A 467 -14.56 18.03 1.69
CA ASP A 467 -14.16 18.50 0.35
C ASP A 467 -14.84 17.75 -0.82
N HIS A 468 -15.24 16.51 -0.60
CA HIS A 468 -15.74 15.61 -1.64
C HIS A 468 -17.19 15.16 -1.42
N ASP A 469 -17.85 15.65 -0.36
CA ASP A 469 -19.27 15.35 -0.14
C ASP A 469 -20.15 16.06 -1.17
N ASP A 470 -21.27 15.41 -1.51
CA ASP A 470 -22.26 15.96 -2.42
C ASP A 470 -23.04 17.10 -1.74
N ILE A 471 -22.93 18.31 -2.28
CA ILE A 471 -23.60 19.53 -1.82
C ILE A 471 -25.13 19.37 -1.85
N HIS A 472 -25.68 18.54 -2.75
CA HIS A 472 -27.12 18.29 -2.83
C HIS A 472 -27.67 17.58 -1.58
N ARG A 473 -26.82 16.94 -0.78
CA ARG A 473 -27.21 16.37 0.53
C ARG A 473 -27.69 17.42 1.52
N LEU A 474 -27.33 18.68 1.31
CA LEU A 474 -27.80 19.78 2.13
C LEU A 474 -29.28 20.13 1.90
N ALA A 475 -29.88 19.61 0.82
CA ALA A 475 -31.26 19.92 0.42
C ALA A 475 -31.55 21.43 0.43
N LEU A 476 -30.59 22.24 -0.03
CA LEU A 476 -30.74 23.70 -0.07
C LEU A 476 -31.91 24.08 -0.99
N PRO A 477 -32.82 24.99 -0.58
CA PRO A 477 -33.86 25.49 -1.47
C PRO A 477 -33.23 26.30 -2.61
N ASP A 478 -33.95 26.46 -3.73
CA ASP A 478 -33.48 27.21 -4.91
C ASP A 478 -32.97 28.61 -4.56
N ALA A 479 -33.62 29.29 -3.61
CA ALA A 479 -33.18 30.59 -3.11
C ALA A 479 -31.78 30.53 -2.46
N GLY A 480 -31.48 29.45 -1.72
CA GLY A 480 -30.17 29.21 -1.10
C GLY A 480 -29.09 28.89 -2.14
N ILE A 481 -29.41 28.07 -3.14
CA ILE A 481 -28.51 27.78 -4.27
C ILE A 481 -28.20 29.08 -5.04
N ASN A 482 -29.22 29.87 -5.37
CA ASN A 482 -29.05 31.14 -6.06
C ASN A 482 -28.23 32.15 -5.24
N ALA A 483 -28.41 32.19 -3.91
CA ALA A 483 -27.62 33.03 -3.03
C ALA A 483 -26.14 32.60 -3.02
N LEU A 484 -25.85 31.30 -2.92
CA LEU A 484 -24.50 30.75 -2.99
C LEU A 484 -23.82 31.12 -4.33
N LEU A 485 -24.49 30.85 -5.46
CA LEU A 485 -23.97 31.17 -6.79
C LEU A 485 -23.73 32.67 -6.96
N LYS A 486 -24.63 33.52 -6.44
CA LYS A 486 -24.47 34.99 -6.49
C LYS A 486 -23.25 35.45 -5.73
N VAL A 487 -22.98 34.90 -4.55
CA VAL A 487 -21.77 35.22 -3.77
C VAL A 487 -20.52 34.74 -4.50
N LEU A 488 -20.50 33.49 -4.96
CA LEU A 488 -19.35 32.93 -5.66
C LEU A 488 -19.03 33.71 -6.95
N ASN A 489 -20.05 34.06 -7.74
CA ASN A 489 -19.86 34.83 -8.96
C ASN A 489 -19.41 36.27 -8.69
N LYS A 490 -19.96 36.91 -7.66
CA LYS A 490 -19.59 38.28 -7.29
C LYS A 490 -18.13 38.36 -6.84
N TYR A 491 -17.68 37.43 -6.00
CA TYR A 491 -16.36 37.53 -5.36
C TYR A 491 -15.26 36.73 -6.05
N LEU A 492 -15.58 35.66 -6.77
CA LEU A 492 -14.60 34.79 -7.43
C LEU A 492 -14.61 34.92 -8.97
N ALA A 493 -15.56 35.68 -9.54
CA ALA A 493 -15.65 35.95 -10.98
C ALA A 493 -15.73 34.71 -11.88
N ALA A 494 -16.40 33.65 -11.42
CA ALA A 494 -16.41 32.34 -12.08
C ALA A 494 -17.60 32.09 -13.03
N ALA A 495 -18.59 32.99 -13.08
CA ALA A 495 -19.81 32.86 -13.90
C ALA A 495 -20.48 31.46 -13.83
N LEU A 496 -20.60 30.92 -12.61
CA LEU A 496 -21.26 29.66 -12.29
C LEU A 496 -22.78 29.74 -12.49
N THR A 497 -23.35 28.61 -12.92
CA THR A 497 -24.78 28.38 -13.12
C THR A 497 -25.27 27.23 -12.23
N ALA A 498 -26.59 27.05 -12.11
CA ALA A 498 -27.15 25.89 -11.41
C ALA A 498 -26.72 24.55 -12.07
N GLN A 499 -26.54 24.55 -13.40
CA GLN A 499 -26.04 23.39 -14.14
C GLN A 499 -24.59 23.04 -13.77
N ASP A 500 -23.77 24.03 -13.43
CA ASP A 500 -22.41 23.80 -12.94
C ASP A 500 -22.43 23.07 -11.59
N LEU A 501 -23.36 23.44 -10.71
CA LEU A 501 -23.55 22.76 -9.42
C LEU A 501 -24.08 21.33 -9.58
N ALA A 502 -24.91 21.08 -10.59
CA ALA A 502 -25.38 19.74 -10.94
C ALA A 502 -24.26 18.85 -11.50
N THR A 503 -23.32 19.43 -12.25
CA THR A 503 -22.22 18.70 -12.90
C THR A 503 -20.95 18.60 -12.04
N HIS A 504 -20.80 19.50 -11.06
CA HIS A 504 -19.67 19.57 -10.12
C HIS A 504 -20.18 19.65 -8.67
N PRO A 505 -20.80 18.58 -8.15
CA PRO A 505 -21.62 18.65 -6.95
C PRO A 505 -20.83 18.66 -5.63
N SER A 506 -19.50 18.78 -5.63
CA SER A 506 -18.70 18.80 -4.40
C SER A 506 -17.87 20.07 -4.26
N PRO A 507 -17.51 20.50 -3.03
CA PRO A 507 -16.68 21.69 -2.81
C PRO A 507 -15.36 21.67 -3.61
N ALA A 508 -14.69 20.53 -3.67
CA ALA A 508 -13.45 20.38 -4.43
C ALA A 508 -13.69 20.46 -5.95
N ALA A 509 -14.74 19.82 -6.48
CA ALA A 509 -15.06 19.86 -7.91
C ALA A 509 -15.46 21.28 -8.35
N LEU A 510 -16.25 21.97 -7.52
CA LEU A 510 -16.66 23.35 -7.79
C LEU A 510 -15.48 24.33 -7.67
N ALA A 511 -14.59 24.13 -6.70
CA ALA A 511 -13.35 24.93 -6.60
C ALA A 511 -12.45 24.76 -7.82
N ALA A 512 -12.31 23.52 -8.33
CA ALA A 512 -11.56 23.25 -9.54
C ALA A 512 -12.16 23.98 -10.75
N LEU A 513 -13.49 23.93 -10.92
CA LEU A 513 -14.19 24.67 -11.97
C LEU A 513 -14.02 26.19 -11.84
N ILE A 514 -14.12 26.72 -10.62
CA ILE A 514 -13.92 28.14 -10.32
C ILE A 514 -12.50 28.58 -10.74
N CYS A 515 -11.47 27.85 -10.30
CA CYS A 515 -10.09 28.15 -10.65
C CYS A 515 -9.83 28.01 -12.16
N GLN A 516 -10.51 27.07 -12.82
CA GLN A 516 -10.43 26.92 -14.27
C GLN A 516 -11.01 28.13 -15.02
N ARG A 517 -12.15 28.66 -14.58
CA ARG A 517 -12.83 29.79 -15.23
C ARG A 517 -12.25 31.15 -14.83
N SER A 518 -11.65 31.24 -13.65
CA SER A 518 -11.13 32.47 -13.07
C SER A 518 -9.75 32.23 -12.46
N PRO A 519 -8.66 32.50 -13.21
CA PRO A 519 -7.29 32.34 -12.72
C PRO A 519 -6.98 33.13 -11.45
N GLU A 520 -7.67 34.26 -11.25
CA GLU A 520 -7.53 35.14 -10.08
C GLU A 520 -8.34 34.67 -8.86
N ALA A 521 -9.17 33.64 -9.00
CA ALA A 521 -10.07 33.18 -7.93
C ALA A 521 -9.34 32.81 -6.64
N ALA A 522 -8.15 32.23 -6.73
CA ALA A 522 -7.35 31.90 -5.56
C ALA A 522 -6.97 33.16 -4.74
N ARG A 523 -6.58 34.24 -5.43
CA ARG A 523 -6.25 35.52 -4.81
C ARG A 523 -7.49 36.16 -4.19
N HIS A 524 -8.59 36.20 -4.95
CA HIS A 524 -9.87 36.75 -4.45
C HIS A 524 -10.40 35.97 -3.24
N ALA A 525 -10.29 34.65 -3.25
CA ALA A 525 -10.70 33.81 -2.14
C ALA A 525 -9.86 34.09 -0.87
N LYS A 526 -8.54 34.28 -0.99
CA LYS A 526 -7.69 34.69 0.14
C LYS A 526 -8.14 36.02 0.72
N THR A 527 -8.43 37.02 -0.13
CA THR A 527 -8.96 38.32 0.32
C THR A 527 -10.30 38.16 1.05
N LEU A 528 -11.21 37.34 0.52
CA LEU A 528 -12.50 37.07 1.16
C LEU A 528 -12.34 36.34 2.50
N LEU A 529 -11.45 35.35 2.59
CA LEU A 529 -11.19 34.63 3.84
C LEU A 529 -10.61 35.52 4.93
N ALA A 530 -9.74 36.47 4.56
CA ALA A 530 -9.20 37.46 5.48
C ALA A 530 -10.31 38.41 6.00
N ALA A 531 -11.22 38.85 5.12
CA ALA A 531 -12.37 39.65 5.51
C ALA A 531 -13.39 38.88 6.36
N LEU A 532 -13.45 37.55 6.22
CA LEU A 532 -14.32 36.65 6.98
C LEU A 532 -13.65 36.09 8.25
N ALA A 533 -12.39 36.46 8.55
CA ALA A 533 -11.75 36.05 9.80
C ALA A 533 -12.39 36.80 10.98
N PRO A 534 -12.60 36.16 12.14
CA PRO A 534 -13.06 36.87 13.33
C PRO A 534 -12.05 38.00 13.64
N GLN A 535 -12.54 39.23 13.72
CA GLN A 535 -11.74 40.34 14.25
C GLN A 535 -11.57 40.06 15.74
N HIS A 536 -10.32 39.85 16.17
CA HIS A 536 -9.97 39.73 17.57
C HIS A 536 -10.10 41.06 18.30
#